data_AF-A0A1Y4BLX2-F1
#
_entry.id   AF-A0A1Y4BLX2-F1
#
_cell.length_a   1.000
_cell.length_b   1.000
_cell.length_c   1.000
_cell.angle_alpha   90.00
_cell.angle_beta   90.00
_cell.angle_gamma   90.00
#
_symmetry.space_group_name_H-M   'P 1'
#
loop_
_entity.id
_entity.type
_entity.pdbx_description
1 polymer ?
#
loop_
_entity_poly.entity_id
_entity_poly.type
_entity_poly.pdbx_seq_one_letter_code
_entity_poly.pdbx_strand_id
1 'polypeptide(L)'
;MEPQVAVVSGALFGLLGCVAPAVLFERALRGKAKVSMTAGLAAVGASFLTLTVVLLVVYLAADTGFLEFGCSMIAAFLLLWAVEAIRAWRAANGRPRV
;
A
#
# COMPACT_ATOMS: atom_id res chain seq x y z
N MET A 1 -2.58 -4.16 23.73
CA MET A 1 -3.53 -3.38 22.89
C MET A 1 -4.82 -4.18 22.76
N GLU A 2 -6.01 -3.56 22.75
CA GLU A 2 -7.24 -4.30 22.42
C GLU A 2 -7.18 -4.81 20.97
N PRO A 3 -7.65 -6.05 20.67
CA PRO A 3 -7.53 -6.65 19.34
C PRO A 3 -8.13 -5.79 18.23
N GLN A 4 -9.27 -5.14 18.50
CA GLN A 4 -9.95 -4.26 17.55
C GLN A 4 -9.09 -3.04 17.20
N VAL A 5 -8.43 -2.44 18.19
CA VAL A 5 -7.54 -1.28 18.01
C VAL A 5 -6.31 -1.69 17.20
N ALA A 6 -5.76 -2.89 17.47
CA ALA A 6 -4.63 -3.42 16.70
C ALA A 6 -5.00 -3.62 15.23
N VAL A 7 -6.15 -4.23 14.94
CA VAL A 7 -6.63 -4.47 13.58
C VAL A 7 -6.90 -3.16 12.83
N VAL A 8 -7.60 -2.21 13.45
CA VAL A 8 -7.91 -0.92 12.80
C VAL A 8 -6.63 -0.13 12.54
N SER A 9 -5.73 -0.08 13.53
CA SER A 9 -4.46 0.64 13.38
C SER A 9 -3.59 0.02 12.31
N GLY A 10 -3.45 -1.30 12.31
CA GLY A 10 -2.70 -2.03 11.29
C GLY A 10 -3.24 -1.73 9.89
N ALA A 11 -4.54 -1.87 9.69
CA ALA A 11 -5.18 -1.56 8.42
C ALA A 11 -4.91 -0.11 7.95
N LEU A 12 -5.02 0.87 8.85
CA LEU A 12 -4.73 2.28 8.54
C LEU A 12 -3.28 2.50 8.11
N PHE A 13 -2.31 1.92 8.82
CA PHE A 13 -0.90 2.00 8.43
C PHE A 13 -0.62 1.31 7.11
N GLY A 14 -1.27 0.16 6.84
CA GLY A 14 -1.18 -0.52 5.56
C GLY A 14 -1.64 0.36 4.39
N LEU A 15 -2.77 1.05 4.56
CA LEU A 15 -3.30 2.00 3.57
C LEU A 15 -2.40 3.24 3.42
N LEU A 16 -1.81 3.75 4.50
CA LEU A 16 -0.85 4.85 4.45
C LEU A 16 0.38 4.50 3.61
N GLY A 17 0.88 3.26 3.71
CA GLY A 17 1.97 2.77 2.87
C GLY A 17 1.66 2.84 1.36
N CYS A 18 0.38 2.73 0.99
CA CYS A 18 -0.04 2.80 -0.40
C CYS A 18 -0.03 4.21 -1.00
N VAL A 19 0.03 5.29 -0.21
CA VAL A 19 -0.23 6.66 -0.70
C VAL A 19 0.74 7.10 -1.81
N ALA A 20 2.05 7.07 -1.55
CA ALA A 20 3.06 7.50 -2.51
C ALA A 20 3.00 6.70 -3.84
N PRO A 21 3.03 5.36 -3.82
CA PRO A 21 2.90 4.58 -5.03
C PRO A 21 1.52 4.70 -5.72
N ALA A 22 0.41 4.85 -4.98
CA ALA A 22 -0.92 5.11 -5.56
C ALA A 22 -1.00 6.45 -6.30
N VAL A 23 -0.36 7.51 -5.79
CA VAL A 23 -0.28 8.81 -6.47
C VAL A 23 0.47 8.69 -7.80
N LEU A 24 1.58 7.96 -7.84
CA LEU A 24 2.31 7.71 -9.09
C LEU A 24 1.48 6.90 -10.07
N PHE A 25 0.79 5.88 -9.57
CA PHE A 25 -0.06 5.02 -10.39
C PHE A 25 -1.23 5.79 -11.02
N GLU A 26 -1.94 6.62 -10.25
CA GLU A 26 -3.03 7.46 -10.75
C GLU A 26 -2.54 8.48 -11.79
N ARG A 27 -1.33 9.03 -11.60
CA ARG A 27 -0.70 9.92 -12.60
C ARG A 27 -0.41 9.17 -13.92
N ALA A 28 0.05 7.92 -13.84
CA ALA A 28 0.30 7.09 -15.01
C ALA A 28 -1.01 6.74 -15.74
N LEU A 29 -2.05 6.32 -15.02
CA LEU A 29 -3.35 5.95 -15.60
C LEU A 29 -4.04 7.12 -16.30
N ARG A 30 -3.98 8.34 -15.73
CA ARG A 30 -4.59 9.53 -16.33
C ARG A 30 -3.84 10.07 -17.55
N GLY A 31 -2.72 9.45 -17.95
CA GLY A 31 -1.87 9.93 -19.05
C GLY A 31 -1.23 11.29 -18.77
N LYS A 32 -1.23 11.76 -17.51
CA LYS A 32 -0.81 13.11 -17.13
C LYS A 32 0.71 13.25 -17.00
N ALA A 33 1.46 12.15 -16.91
CA ALA A 33 2.91 12.17 -16.83
C ALA A 33 3.54 10.85 -17.29
N LYS A 34 4.71 10.92 -17.96
CA LYS A 34 5.62 9.77 -18.06
C LYS A 34 6.18 9.50 -16.66
N VAL A 35 5.62 8.52 -15.96
CA VAL A 35 6.14 8.10 -14.66
C VAL A 35 7.38 7.25 -14.89
N SER A 36 8.50 7.63 -14.28
CA SER A 36 9.74 6.87 -14.36
C SER A 36 9.62 5.55 -13.58
N MET A 37 10.16 4.47 -14.13
CA MET A 37 10.32 3.18 -13.42
C MET A 37 11.09 3.37 -12.11
N THR A 38 12.13 4.22 -12.11
CA THR A 38 12.93 4.51 -10.91
C THR A 38 12.11 5.17 -9.81
N ALA A 39 11.18 6.06 -10.17
CA ALA A 39 10.27 6.69 -9.21
C ALA A 39 9.28 5.68 -8.62
N GLY A 40 8.79 4.74 -9.45
CA GLY A 40 7.95 3.64 -8.99
C GLY A 40 8.67 2.74 -7.99
N LEU A 41 9.89 2.30 -8.32
CA LEU A 41 10.73 1.51 -7.43
C LEU A 41 11.05 2.24 -6.12
N ALA A 42 11.39 3.53 -6.19
CA ALA A 42 11.64 4.36 -5.01
C ALA A 42 10.40 4.47 -4.12
N ALA A 43 9.20 4.64 -4.69
CA ALA A 43 7.97 4.71 -3.93
C ALA A 43 7.61 3.38 -3.25
N VAL A 44 7.83 2.24 -3.93
CA VAL A 44 7.67 0.91 -3.34
C VAL A 44 8.68 0.69 -2.21
N GLY A 45 9.95 1.06 -2.43
CA GLY A 45 10.99 0.98 -1.41
C GLY A 45 10.69 1.85 -0.18
N ALA A 46 10.24 3.09 -0.39
CA ALA A 46 9.82 3.99 0.68
C ALA A 46 8.62 3.43 1.46
N SER A 47 7.62 2.88 0.78
CA SER A 47 6.50 2.19 1.43
C SER A 47 6.98 1.01 2.27
N PHE A 48 7.82 0.14 1.71
CA PHE A 48 8.34 -1.03 2.41
C PHE A 48 9.13 -0.64 3.67
N LEU A 49 10.06 0.32 3.56
CA LEU A 49 10.84 0.80 4.68
C LEU A 49 9.95 1.43 5.76
N THR A 50 8.98 2.25 5.37
CA THR A 50 8.06 2.90 6.30
C THR A 50 7.24 1.87 7.07
N LEU A 51 6.61 0.91 6.38
CA LEU A 51 5.82 -0.14 7.03
C LEU A 51 6.68 -1.05 7.92
N THR A 52 7.93 -1.30 7.53
CA THR A 52 8.88 -2.06 8.34
C THR A 52 9.23 -1.31 9.63
N VAL A 53 9.49 0.00 9.55
CA VAL A 53 9.73 0.84 10.72
C VAL A 53 8.50 0.88 11.63
N VAL A 54 7.29 0.99 11.07
CA VAL A 54 6.05 0.92 11.84
C VAL A 54 5.92 -0.42 12.58
N LEU A 55 6.18 -1.55 11.92
CA LEU A 55 6.20 -2.86 12.57
C LEU A 55 7.23 -2.92 13.69
N LEU A 56 8.44 -2.41 13.47
CA LEU A 56 9.48 -2.37 14.50
C LEU A 56 9.03 -1.54 15.72
N VAL A 57 8.43 -0.37 15.50
CA VAL A 57 7.91 0.48 16.58
C VAL A 57 6.83 -0.25 17.37
N VAL A 58 5.86 -0.88 16.69
CA VAL A 58 4.79 -1.64 17.38
C VAL A 58 5.36 -2.84 18.14
N TYR A 59 6.33 -3.56 17.55
CA TYR A 59 7.01 -4.67 18.21
C TYR A 59 7.71 -4.26 19.50
N LEU A 60 8.33 -3.07 19.52
CA LEU A 60 9.06 -2.56 20.69
C LEU A 60 8.15 -1.89 21.72
N ALA A 61 7.02 -1.31 21.30
CA ALA A 61 6.17 -0.48 22.16
C ALA A 61 4.90 -1.17 22.65
N ALA A 62 4.46 -2.27 22.04
CA ALA A 62 3.23 -2.96 22.41
C ALA A 62 3.50 -4.32 23.05
N ASP A 63 2.99 -4.53 24.27
CA ASP A 63 3.10 -5.81 24.97
C ASP A 63 2.23 -6.91 24.36
N THR A 64 1.16 -6.54 23.64
CA THR A 64 0.19 -7.46 23.01
C THR A 64 -0.44 -6.86 21.76
N GLY A 65 -0.91 -7.70 20.83
CA GLY A 65 -1.64 -7.30 19.62
C GLY A 65 -0.78 -7.13 18.36
N PHE A 66 0.51 -7.48 18.41
CA PHE A 66 1.44 -7.30 17.30
C PHE A 66 1.04 -8.13 16.06
N LEU A 67 0.58 -9.36 16.25
CA LEU A 67 0.20 -10.24 15.14
C LEU A 67 -1.05 -9.72 14.42
N GLU A 68 -2.08 -9.33 15.18
CA GLU A 68 -3.31 -8.75 14.66
C GLU A 68 -3.05 -7.44 13.90
N PHE A 69 -2.17 -6.60 14.45
CA PHE A 69 -1.69 -5.39 13.79
C PHE A 69 -0.98 -5.72 12.47
N GLY A 70 0.03 -6.60 12.50
CA GLY A 70 0.82 -6.93 11.31
C GLY A 70 0.00 -7.60 10.20
N CYS A 71 -0.86 -8.55 10.56
CA CYS A 71 -1.73 -9.24 9.61
C CYS A 71 -2.72 -8.28 8.96
N SER A 72 -3.39 -7.43 9.73
CA SER A 72 -4.33 -6.44 9.18
C SER A 72 -3.64 -5.40 8.30
N MET A 73 -2.43 -4.96 8.68
CA MET A 73 -1.61 -4.04 7.88
C MET A 73 -1.26 -4.63 6.51
N ILE A 74 -0.75 -5.86 6.49
CA ILE A 74 -0.40 -6.55 5.24
C ILE A 74 -1.66 -6.83 4.40
N ALA A 75 -2.74 -7.29 5.03
CA ALA A 75 -4.00 -7.56 4.33
C ALA A 75 -4.56 -6.30 3.66
N ALA A 76 -4.63 -5.17 4.36
CA ALA A 76 -5.12 -3.91 3.81
C ALA A 76 -4.24 -3.41 2.66
N PHE A 77 -2.92 -3.48 2.81
CA PHE A 77 -1.97 -3.12 1.76
C PHE A 77 -2.19 -3.97 0.49
N LEU A 78 -2.25 -5.30 0.64
CA LEU A 78 -2.43 -6.21 -0.49
C LEU A 78 -3.80 -6.07 -1.15
N LEU A 79 -4.87 -5.86 -0.38
CA LEU A 79 -6.22 -5.66 -0.92
C LEU A 79 -6.30 -4.43 -1.81
N LEU A 80 -5.71 -3.31 -1.39
CA LEU A 80 -5.65 -2.10 -2.21
C LEU A 80 -4.90 -2.38 -3.51
N TRP A 81 -3.74 -3.05 -3.44
CA TRP A 81 -2.95 -3.35 -4.63
C TRP A 81 -3.61 -4.36 -5.57
N ALA A 82 -4.38 -5.31 -5.05
CA ALA A 82 -5.18 -6.22 -5.86
C ALA A 82 -6.22 -5.43 -6.69
N VAL A 83 -6.90 -4.45 -6.06
CA VAL A 83 -7.84 -3.56 -6.76
C VAL A 83 -7.13 -2.72 -7.82
N GLU A 84 -5.99 -2.12 -7.50
CA GLU A 84 -5.22 -1.30 -8.45
C GLU A 84 -4.67 -2.15 -9.62
N ALA A 85 -4.25 -3.39 -9.38
CA ALA A 85 -3.82 -4.31 -10.43
C ALA A 85 -4.95 -4.59 -11.43
N ILE A 86 -6.18 -4.82 -10.93
CA ILE A 86 -7.37 -4.98 -11.79
C ILE A 86 -7.64 -3.70 -12.59
N ARG A 87 -7.53 -2.53 -11.96
CA ARG A 87 -7.70 -1.23 -12.63
C ARG A 87 -6.67 -1.04 -13.76
N ALA A 88 -5.39 -1.33 -13.51
CA ALA A 88 -4.35 -1.29 -14.54
C ALA A 88 -4.63 -2.25 -15.70
N TRP A 89 -5.00 -3.49 -15.39
CA TRP A 89 -5.29 -4.49 -16.40
C TRP A 89 -6.45 -4.04 -17.32
N ARG A 90 -7.51 -3.48 -16.74
CA ARG A 90 -8.63 -2.91 -17.51
C ARG A 90 -8.19 -1.71 -18.35
N ALA A 91 -7.36 -0.82 -17.81
CA ALA A 91 -6.88 0.35 -18.55
C ALA A 91 -5.97 -0.04 -19.74
N ALA A 92 -5.15 -1.08 -19.59
CA ALA A 92 -4.28 -1.59 -20.63
C ALA A 92 -5.05 -2.32 -21.75
N ASN A 93 -6.11 -3.06 -21.40
CA ASN A 93 -6.83 -3.92 -22.34
C ASN A 93 -8.18 -3.36 -22.81
N GLY A 94 -8.68 -2.27 -22.20
CA GLY A 94 -10.02 -1.72 -22.44
C GLY A 94 -10.11 -0.61 -23.49
N ARG A 95 -9.01 -0.23 -24.16
CA ARG A 95 -9.09 0.71 -25.29
C ARG A 95 -9.64 -0.02 -26.52
N PRO A 96 -10.74 0.44 -27.16
CA PRO A 96 -11.08 -0.01 -28.49
C PRO A 96 -9.92 0.31 -29.42
N ARG A 97 -9.48 -0.67 -30.22
CA ARG A 97 -8.61 -0.41 -31.36
C ARG A 97 -9.44 0.42 -32.36
N VAL A 98 -9.25 1.73 -32.35
CA VAL A 98 -9.64 2.61 -33.46
C VAL A 98 -8.36 3.04 -34.14
#